data_AF-A0A4S3LPN1-F1
#
_entry.id   AF-A0A4S3LPN1-F1
#
_cell.length_a   1.000
_cell.length_b   1.000
_cell.length_c   1.000
_cell.angle_alpha   90.00
_cell.angle_beta   90.00
_cell.angle_gamma   90.00
#
_symmetry.space_group_name_H-M   'P 1'
#
loop_
_entity.id
_entity.type
_entity.pdbx_description
1 polymer ?
#
loop_
_entity_poly.entity_id
_entity_poly.type
_entity_poly.pdbx_seq_one_letter_code
_entity_poly.pdbx_strand_id
1 'polypeptide(L)'
;AVRVEQTTTAATYKLYALANTTPPKPGLVRAGSGSAIIVELWDIPLARFGEFVAEIPAPLGIGSLELADGRTVKGFICEPWAISEATDITHFGGWRSYIQSLNSPVKS
;
A
#
# COMPACT_ATOMS: atom_id res chain seq x y z
N ALA A 1 -16.93 -6.95 2.51
CA ALA A 1 -16.30 -6.56 1.25
C ALA A 1 -16.14 -7.81 0.38
N VAL A 2 -16.19 -7.67 -0.94
CA VAL A 2 -15.96 -8.78 -1.90
C VAL A 2 -14.70 -8.46 -2.69
N ARG A 3 -13.76 -9.41 -2.78
CA ARG A 3 -12.56 -9.24 -3.62
C ARG A 3 -12.98 -9.26 -5.09
N VAL A 4 -12.58 -8.22 -5.83
CA VAL A 4 -12.88 -8.07 -7.25
C VAL A 4 -11.74 -8.63 -8.09
N GLU A 5 -10.52 -8.13 -7.89
CA GLU A 5 -9.35 -8.53 -8.68
C GLU A 5 -8.03 -8.25 -7.95
N GLN A 6 -6.93 -8.79 -8.50
CA GLN A 6 -5.57 -8.35 -8.19
C GLN A 6 -4.99 -7.68 -9.43
N THR A 7 -4.42 -6.50 -9.25
CA THR A 7 -3.84 -5.69 -10.32
C THR A 7 -2.63 -4.92 -9.78
N THR A 8 -2.13 -3.93 -10.51
CA THR A 8 -1.08 -3.03 -10.04
C THR A 8 -1.52 -1.58 -10.11
N THR A 9 -0.89 -0.74 -9.30
CA THR A 9 -0.89 0.72 -9.52
C THR A 9 -0.24 1.06 -10.86
N ALA A 10 -0.40 2.31 -11.31
CA ALA A 10 0.49 2.90 -12.31
C ALA A 10 1.95 2.85 -11.83
N ALA A 11 2.92 3.03 -12.75
CA ALA A 11 4.36 2.95 -12.44
C ALA A 11 4.93 4.21 -11.74
N THR A 12 4.11 4.95 -11.03
CA THR A 12 4.43 6.24 -10.37
C THR A 12 4.23 6.15 -8.85
N TYR A 13 4.43 4.98 -8.28
CA TYR A 13 4.23 4.74 -6.84
C TYR A 13 5.49 4.17 -6.19
N LYS A 14 5.69 4.55 -4.94
CA LYS A 14 6.68 3.97 -4.05
C LYS A 14 5.98 3.27 -2.90
N LEU A 15 6.57 2.16 -2.47
CA LEU A 15 6.09 1.37 -1.34
C LEU A 15 7.13 1.41 -0.23
N TYR A 16 6.67 1.70 0.98
CA TYR A 16 7.52 1.81 2.16
C TYR A 16 7.08 0.82 3.24
N ALA A 17 8.02 0.25 3.99
CA ALA A 17 7.75 -0.40 5.26
C ALA A 17 7.86 0.65 6.38
N LEU A 18 6.74 0.92 7.07
CA LEU A 18 6.68 1.98 8.07
C LEU A 18 7.42 1.59 9.35
N ALA A 19 8.28 2.49 9.82
CA ALA A 19 9.03 2.32 11.06
C ALA A 19 8.10 2.23 12.28
N ASN A 20 8.54 1.51 13.32
CA ASN A 20 7.89 1.46 14.62
C ASN A 20 6.41 1.02 14.61
N THR A 21 6.01 0.23 13.61
CA THR A 21 4.65 -0.35 13.53
C THR A 21 4.64 -1.81 13.96
N THR A 22 3.69 -2.19 14.82
CA THR A 22 3.43 -3.59 15.19
C THR A 22 1.92 -3.88 15.09
N PRO A 23 1.48 -4.81 14.22
CA PRO A 23 2.28 -5.51 13.20
C PRO A 23 2.89 -4.53 12.17
N PRO A 24 3.92 -4.95 11.40
CA PRO A 24 4.50 -4.13 10.34
C PRO A 24 3.43 -3.67 9.34
N LYS A 25 3.49 -2.41 8.90
CA LYS A 25 2.53 -1.83 7.96
C LYS A 25 3.21 -1.26 6.72
N PRO A 26 2.63 -1.46 5.51
CA PRO A 26 3.07 -0.77 4.31
C PRO A 26 2.52 0.66 4.25
N GLY A 27 3.29 1.57 3.66
CA GLY A 27 2.85 2.91 3.24
C GLY A 27 3.02 3.08 1.73
N LEU A 28 1.93 3.37 1.03
CA LEU A 28 1.93 3.62 -0.41
C LEU A 28 1.91 5.13 -0.67
N VAL A 29 2.82 5.60 -1.52
CA VAL A 29 2.97 7.03 -1.84
C VAL A 29 3.07 7.21 -3.34
N ARG A 30 2.29 8.14 -3.89
CA ARG A 30 2.45 8.59 -5.28
C ARG A 30 3.68 9.50 -5.37
N ALA A 31 4.53 9.27 -6.36
CA ALA A 31 5.77 10.01 -6.56
C ALA A 31 5.99 10.32 -8.05
N GLY A 32 6.88 11.27 -8.35
CA GLY A 32 7.26 11.58 -9.74
C GLY A 32 7.98 10.43 -10.45
N SER A 33 8.58 9.51 -9.68
CA SER A 33 9.18 8.26 -10.15
C SER A 33 8.88 7.13 -9.16
N GLY A 34 8.73 5.91 -9.67
CA GLY A 34 8.37 4.76 -8.86
C GLY A 34 8.30 3.46 -9.65
N SER A 35 7.46 2.55 -9.20
CA SER A 35 7.18 1.28 -9.86
C SER A 35 5.71 0.93 -9.73
N ALA A 36 5.26 -0.04 -10.53
CA ALA A 36 3.93 -0.61 -10.38
C ALA A 36 3.92 -1.48 -9.12
N ILE A 37 2.97 -1.23 -8.21
CA ILE A 37 2.84 -1.95 -6.95
C ILE A 37 1.59 -2.83 -6.99
N ILE A 38 1.74 -4.10 -6.62
CA ILE A 38 0.61 -5.05 -6.54
C ILE A 38 -0.41 -4.57 -5.51
N VAL A 39 -1.67 -4.49 -5.93
CA VAL A 39 -2.83 -4.14 -5.11
C VAL A 39 -3.98 -5.13 -5.34
N GLU A 40 -4.87 -5.22 -4.35
CA GLU A 40 -6.12 -5.95 -4.47
C GLU A 40 -7.28 -4.95 -4.46
N LEU A 41 -8.22 -5.10 -5.40
CA LEU A 41 -9.45 -4.32 -5.42
C LEU A 41 -10.54 -5.05 -4.66
N TRP A 42 -11.21 -4.31 -3.79
CA TRP A 42 -12.28 -4.79 -2.94
C TRP A 42 -13.51 -3.92 -3.11
N ASP A 43 -14.65 -4.53 -3.38
CA ASP A 43 -15.94 -3.86 -3.38
C ASP A 43 -16.44 -3.75 -1.93
N ILE A 44 -16.61 -2.51 -1.47
CA ILE A 44 -17.02 -2.16 -0.11
C ILE A 44 -18.39 -1.49 -0.20
N PRO A 45 -19.42 -2.03 0.49
CA PRO A 45 -20.73 -1.39 0.55
C PRO A 45 -20.61 0.05 1.07
N LEU A 46 -21.17 1.01 0.32
CA LEU A 46 -21.07 2.43 0.64
C LEU A 46 -21.53 2.76 2.07
N ALA A 47 -22.59 2.10 2.53
CA ALA A 47 -23.14 2.27 3.87
C ALA A 47 -22.15 1.95 5.01
N ARG A 48 -21.10 1.16 4.73
CA ARG A 48 -20.10 0.73 5.72
C ARG A 48 -18.73 1.41 5.53
N PHE A 49 -18.61 2.29 4.54
CA PHE A 49 -17.34 2.92 4.22
C PHE A 49 -16.84 3.84 5.35
N GLY A 50 -17.75 4.57 6.01
CA GLY A 50 -17.40 5.45 7.13
C GLY A 50 -16.81 4.70 8.33
N GLU A 51 -17.43 3.57 8.72
CA GLU A 51 -16.91 2.68 9.77
C GLU A 51 -15.51 2.18 9.43
N PHE A 52 -15.32 1.71 8.19
CA PHE A 52 -14.03 1.23 7.72
C PHE A 52 -12.93 2.31 7.77
N VAL A 53 -13.24 3.54 7.35
CA VAL A 53 -12.26 4.64 7.36
C VAL A 53 -11.90 5.05 8.79
N ALA A 54 -12.86 5.04 9.72
CA ALA A 54 -12.63 5.41 11.11
C ALA A 54 -11.65 4.47 11.84
N GLU A 55 -11.49 3.23 11.36
CA GLU A 55 -10.56 2.24 11.90
C GLU A 55 -9.13 2.39 11.37
N ILE A 56 -8.86 3.32 10.45
CA ILE A 56 -7.54 3.50 9.85
C ILE A 56 -6.73 4.50 10.69
N PRO A 57 -5.73 4.03 11.46
CA PRO A 57 -4.93 4.93 12.29
C PRO A 57 -3.90 5.68 11.44
N ALA A 58 -3.51 6.86 11.92
CA ALA A 58 -2.32 7.53 11.43
C ALA A 58 -1.10 6.58 11.45
N PRO A 59 -0.19 6.66 10.46
CA PRO A 59 -0.12 7.66 9.39
C PRO A 59 -0.90 7.27 8.10
N LEU A 60 -1.80 6.28 8.18
CA LEU A 60 -2.50 5.78 7.01
C LEU A 60 -3.79 6.57 6.78
N GLY A 61 -4.21 6.62 5.51
CA GLY A 61 -5.50 7.19 5.13
C GLY A 61 -6.04 6.58 3.84
N ILE A 62 -7.25 6.96 3.45
CA ILE A 62 -7.83 6.59 2.16
C ILE A 62 -7.73 7.77 1.19
N GLY A 63 -6.95 7.57 0.13
CA GLY A 63 -6.77 8.51 -0.95
C GLY A 63 -7.29 7.97 -2.29
N SER A 64 -6.88 8.62 -3.37
CA SER A 64 -7.10 8.14 -4.73
C SER A 64 -5.81 7.51 -5.28
N LEU A 65 -5.92 6.34 -5.90
CA LEU A 65 -4.85 5.63 -6.58
C LEU A 65 -5.15 5.49 -8.06
N GLU A 66 -4.13 5.63 -8.90
CA GLU A 66 -4.21 5.30 -10.33
C GLU A 66 -3.69 3.87 -10.53
N LEU A 67 -4.48 3.05 -11.22
CA LEU A 67 -4.15 1.67 -11.60
C LEU A 67 -3.39 1.65 -12.92
N ALA A 68 -2.76 0.51 -13.23
CA ALA A 68 -1.97 0.36 -14.47
C ALA A 68 -2.79 0.53 -15.76
N ASP A 69 -4.11 0.39 -15.70
CA ASP A 69 -5.04 0.63 -16.81
C ASP A 69 -5.61 2.05 -16.84
N GLY A 70 -5.13 2.95 -15.98
CA GLY A 70 -5.55 4.35 -15.90
C GLY A 70 -6.81 4.59 -15.06
N ARG A 71 -7.47 3.55 -14.54
CA ARG A 71 -8.60 3.75 -13.60
C ARG A 71 -8.10 4.45 -12.33
N THR A 72 -8.93 5.36 -11.81
CA THR A 72 -8.73 5.95 -10.48
C THR A 72 -9.66 5.30 -9.46
N VAL A 73 -9.11 4.76 -8.38
CA VAL A 73 -9.86 4.04 -7.32
C VAL A 73 -9.53 4.60 -5.94
N LYS A 74 -10.30 4.22 -4.92
CA LYS A 74 -9.95 4.49 -3.52
C LYS A 74 -9.01 3.42 -2.98
N GLY A 75 -8.01 3.83 -2.22
CA GLY A 75 -7.04 2.92 -1.63
C GLY A 75 -6.20 3.56 -0.52
N PHE A 76 -5.44 2.73 0.18
CA PHE A 76 -4.56 3.16 1.26
C PHE A 76 -3.43 4.04 0.73
N ILE A 77 -3.22 5.17 1.39
CA ILE A 77 -2.07 6.05 1.23
C ILE A 77 -1.37 6.25 2.58
N CYS A 78 -0.14 6.76 2.55
CA CYS A 78 0.59 7.15 3.74
C CYS A 78 0.84 8.66 3.75
N GLU A 79 0.69 9.28 4.92
CA GLU A 79 1.06 10.67 5.13
C GLU A 79 2.57 10.89 4.95
N PRO A 80 3.01 12.02 4.36
CA PRO A 80 4.43 12.24 4.05
C PRO A 80 5.37 12.23 5.26
N TRP A 81 4.90 12.67 6.43
CA TRP A 81 5.73 12.78 7.63
C TRP A 81 6.22 11.42 8.15
N ALA A 82 5.51 10.32 7.84
CA ALA A 82 5.90 8.98 8.26
C ALA A 82 6.90 8.31 7.31
N ILE A 83 7.24 8.94 6.18
CA ILE A 83 8.10 8.34 5.16
C ILE A 83 9.58 8.54 5.45
N SER A 84 9.96 9.60 6.16
CA SER A 84 11.37 9.93 6.41
C SER A 84 12.15 8.85 7.16
N GLU A 85 11.48 8.09 8.02
CA GLU A 85 12.07 6.99 8.78
C GLU A 85 11.70 5.60 8.22
N ALA A 86 10.89 5.56 7.16
CA ALA A 86 10.42 4.32 6.57
C ALA A 86 11.44 3.72 5.60
N THR A 87 11.43 2.40 5.46
CA THR A 87 12.31 1.70 4.51
C THR A 87 11.67 1.64 3.13
N ASP A 88 12.34 2.13 2.09
CA ASP A 88 11.87 2.00 0.70
C ASP A 88 11.96 0.53 0.26
N ILE A 89 10.79 -0.08 0.04
CA ILE A 89 10.62 -1.48 -0.39
C ILE A 89 10.00 -1.56 -1.79
N THR A 90 10.04 -0.47 -2.56
CA THR A 90 9.45 -0.38 -3.91
C THR A 90 9.93 -1.51 -4.83
N HIS A 91 11.20 -1.89 -4.71
CA HIS A 91 11.84 -2.94 -5.50
C HIS A 91 11.26 -4.36 -5.29
N PHE A 92 10.51 -4.58 -4.20
CA PHE A 92 9.80 -5.85 -3.99
C PHE A 92 8.52 -5.98 -4.82
N GLY A 93 8.04 -4.88 -5.43
CA GLY A 93 6.81 -4.84 -6.24
C GLY A 93 5.52 -5.05 -5.44
N GLY A 94 5.59 -5.34 -4.14
CA GLY A 94 4.42 -5.58 -3.30
C GLY A 94 4.77 -6.00 -1.87
N TRP A 95 3.81 -5.80 -0.97
CA TRP A 95 3.98 -6.06 0.47
C TRP A 95 4.24 -7.54 0.79
N ARG A 96 3.53 -8.47 0.12
CA ARG A 96 3.69 -9.91 0.35
C ARG A 96 5.12 -10.38 0.06
N SER A 97 5.71 -9.91 -1.05
CA SER A 97 7.10 -10.25 -1.43
C SER A 97 8.10 -9.76 -0.39
N TYR A 98 7.91 -8.55 0.15
CA TYR A 98 8.74 -8.02 1.23
C TYR A 98 8.62 -8.88 2.50
N ILE A 99 7.40 -9.21 2.96
CA ILE A 99 7.22 -10.07 4.14
C ILE A 99 7.87 -11.46 3.95
N GLN A 100 7.80 -12.03 2.75
CA GLN A 100 8.49 -13.30 2.45
C GLN A 100 10.02 -13.18 2.57
N SER A 101 10.61 -12.05 2.17
CA SER A 101 12.04 -11.81 2.32
C SER A 101 12.48 -11.71 3.78
N LEU A 102 11.63 -11.20 4.69
CA LEU A 102 11.93 -11.14 6.12
C LEU A 102 11.94 -12.52 6.78
N ASN A 103 11.18 -13.46 6.23
CA ASN A 103 11.05 -14.83 6.75
C ASN A 103 12.01 -15.82 6.07
N SER A 104 12.78 -15.37 5.07
CA SER A 104 13.75 -16.23 4.39
C SER A 104 15.06 -16.23 5.20
N PRO A 105 15.53 -17.38 5.72
CA PRO A 105 16.84 -17.43 6.34
C PRO A 105 17.89 -17.07 5.30
N VAL A 106 18.75 -16.10 5.62
CA VAL A 106 19.91 -15.75 4.81
C VAL A 106 20.68 -17.04 4.54
N LYS A 107 20.78 -17.44 3.27
CA LYS A 107 21.71 -18.50 2.87
C LYS A 107 23.12 -17.94 3.10
N SER A 108 23.80 -18.49 4.11
CA SER A 108 25.23 -18.31 4.38
C SER A 108 26.08 -18.78 3.21
#